data_AF-A0A5M8QT45-F1
#
_entry.id   AF-A0A5M8QT45-F1
#
_cell.length_a   1.000
_cell.length_b   1.000
_cell.length_c   1.000
_cell.angle_alpha   90.00
_cell.angle_beta   90.00
_cell.angle_gamma   90.00
#
_symmetry.space_group_name_H-M   'P 1'
#
loop_
_entity.id
_entity.type
_entity.pdbx_description
1 polymer ?
#
loop_
_entity_poly.entity_id
_entity_poly.type
_entity_poly.pdbx_seq_one_letter_code
_entity_poly.pdbx_strand_id
1 'polypeptide(L)'
;MTHEKVFERKDGSQVKVSVWLYVHQSQCNWGYVIFVKEAGTERWFDPFSDRDYILRIVTPKYSKGMEMDTFDNYVTKKEILQTKMELWNMIKPS
;
A
#
# COMPACT_ATOMS: atom_id res chain seq x y z
N MET A 1 0.67 -2.63 -17.18
CA MET A 1 1.72 -1.65 -16.83
C MET A 1 1.52 -1.26 -15.37
N THR A 2 2.61 -1.13 -14.61
CA THR A 2 2.59 -0.84 -13.18
C THR A 2 3.28 0.50 -12.93
N HIS A 3 2.80 1.28 -11.98
CA HIS A 3 3.42 2.52 -11.49
C HIS A 3 3.54 2.46 -9.97
N GLU A 4 4.65 2.95 -9.45
CA GLU A 4 4.91 2.96 -8.01
C GLU A 4 5.15 4.38 -7.52
N LYS A 5 4.62 4.69 -6.33
CA LYS A 5 4.87 5.94 -5.64
C LYS A 5 5.17 5.72 -4.18
N VAL A 6 6.24 6.36 -3.68
CA VAL A 6 6.63 6.37 -2.27
C VAL A 6 6.17 7.67 -1.62
N PHE A 7 5.54 7.54 -0.46
CA PHE A 7 5.10 8.63 0.41
C PHE A 7 5.89 8.57 1.71
N GLU A 8 6.52 9.67 2.09
CA GLU A 8 7.23 9.79 3.36
C GLU A 8 6.28 10.29 4.45
N ARG A 9 6.41 9.72 5.64
CA ARG A 9 5.64 10.07 6.84
C ARG A 9 6.47 10.96 7.75
N LYS A 10 5.80 11.68 8.66
CA LYS A 10 6.45 12.61 9.61
C LYS A 10 7.38 11.91 10.60
N ASP A 11 7.12 10.64 10.88
CA ASP A 11 7.93 9.80 11.77
C ASP A 11 9.15 9.16 11.07
N GLY A 12 9.36 9.46 9.77
CA GLY A 12 10.42 8.90 8.96
C GLY A 12 10.10 7.51 8.38
N SER A 13 8.92 6.96 8.64
CA SER A 13 8.44 5.78 7.91
C SER A 13 8.08 6.15 6.47
N GLN A 14 8.07 5.16 5.58
CA GLN A 14 7.71 5.33 4.18
C GLN A 14 6.64 4.32 3.79
N VAL A 15 5.76 4.74 2.89
CA VAL A 15 4.68 3.90 2.35
C VAL A 15 4.76 3.92 0.84
N LYS A 16 4.85 2.75 0.22
CA LYS A 16 4.90 2.58 -1.22
C LYS A 16 3.57 2.06 -1.72
N VAL A 17 2.97 2.77 -2.66
CA VAL A 17 1.76 2.35 -3.37
C VAL A 17 2.16 1.93 -4.78
N SER A 18 1.93 0.66 -5.12
CA SER A 18 2.15 0.12 -6.47
C SER A 18 0.78 -0.14 -7.10
N VAL A 19 0.48 0.49 -8.23
CA VAL A 19 -0.82 0.40 -8.92
C VAL A 19 -0.62 -0.13 -10.33
N TRP A 20 -1.61 -0.88 -10.82
CA TRP A 20 -1.63 -1.34 -12.22
C TRP A 20 -3.04 -1.28 -12.78
N LEU A 21 -3.11 -0.99 -14.07
CA LEU A 21 -4.32 -1.06 -14.87
C LEU A 21 -4.26 -2.31 -15.75
N TYR A 22 -5.32 -3.10 -15.75
CA TYR A 22 -5.45 -4.28 -16.58
C TYR A 22 -6.86 -4.40 -17.16
N VAL A 23 -6.97 -5.11 -18.29
CA VAL A 23 -8.24 -5.40 -18.95
C VAL A 23 -8.52 -6.89 -18.80
N HIS A 24 -9.70 -7.23 -18.31
CA HIS A 24 -10.17 -8.61 -18.20
C HIS A 24 -11.64 -8.66 -18.62
N GLN A 25 -12.00 -9.56 -19.54
CA GLN A 25 -13.37 -9.69 -20.06
C GLN A 25 -13.98 -8.36 -20.53
N SER A 26 -13.22 -7.57 -21.30
CA SER A 26 -13.62 -6.24 -21.79
C SER A 26 -13.93 -5.21 -20.69
N GLN A 27 -13.56 -5.49 -19.44
CA GLN A 27 -13.67 -4.56 -18.31
C GLN A 27 -12.30 -4.04 -17.90
N CYS A 28 -12.24 -2.74 -17.68
CA CYS A 28 -11.05 -2.06 -17.17
C CYS A 28 -11.02 -2.16 -15.65
N ASN A 29 -9.95 -2.75 -15.11
CA ASN A 29 -9.79 -3.01 -13.69
C ASN A 29 -8.51 -2.38 -13.16
N TRP A 30 -8.59 -1.88 -11.92
CA TRP A 30 -7.46 -1.32 -11.19
C TRP A 30 -7.04 -2.28 -10.07
N GLY A 31 -5.78 -2.68 -10.08
CA GLY A 31 -5.15 -3.33 -8.94
C GLY A 31 -4.20 -2.39 -8.21
N TYR A 32 -3.98 -2.64 -6.92
CA TYR A 32 -2.94 -1.98 -6.15
C TYR A 32 -2.43 -2.88 -5.02
N VAL A 33 -1.19 -2.65 -4.60
CA VAL A 33 -0.57 -3.23 -3.41
C VAL A 33 0.17 -2.13 -2.64
N ILE A 34 0.27 -2.29 -1.33
CA ILE A 34 0.91 -1.33 -0.43
C ILE A 34 2.07 -2.04 0.28
N PHE A 35 3.19 -1.35 0.35
CA PHE A 35 4.32 -1.75 1.16
C PHE A 35 4.66 -0.66 2.17
N VAL A 36 5.12 -1.05 3.33
CA VAL A 36 5.55 -0.15 4.40
C VAL A 36 7.03 -0.38 4.67
N LYS A 37 7.73 0.69 5.03
CA LYS A 37 9.12 0.69 5.46
C LYS A 37 9.21 1.53 6.72
N GLU A 38 9.64 0.92 7.81
CA GLU A 38 9.78 1.62 9.10
C GLU A 38 10.98 2.57 9.08
N ALA A 39 10.90 3.60 9.91
CA ALA A 39 11.98 4.57 10.06
C ALA A 39 13.29 3.88 10.48
N GLY A 40 14.39 4.19 9.79
CA GLY A 40 15.71 3.61 10.09
C GLY A 40 15.90 2.16 9.63
N THR A 41 14.92 1.56 8.97
CA THR A 41 15.05 0.25 8.32
C THR A 41 15.28 0.42 6.83
N GLU A 42 15.86 -0.57 6.15
CA GLU A 42 15.94 -0.62 4.67
C GLU A 42 14.92 -1.57 4.04
N ARG A 43 14.13 -2.27 4.86
CA ARG A 43 13.24 -3.33 4.41
C ARG A 43 11.84 -2.80 4.12
N TRP A 44 11.34 -3.09 2.93
CA TRP A 44 9.91 -3.01 2.61
C TRP A 44 9.21 -4.30 3.00
N PHE A 45 8.01 -4.21 3.55
CA PHE A 45 7.15 -5.36 3.82
C PHE A 45 5.70 -5.07 3.45
N ASP A 46 4.95 -6.12 3.16
CA ASP A 46 3.52 -6.04 2.92
C ASP A 46 2.79 -6.24 4.27
N PRO A 47 2.06 -5.23 4.77
CA PRO A 47 1.41 -5.30 6.07
C PRO A 47 0.31 -6.39 6.15
N PHE A 48 -0.10 -6.99 5.03
CA PHE A 48 -1.18 -7.98 4.98
C PHE A 48 -0.71 -9.43 4.77
N SER A 49 0.46 -9.65 4.16
CA SER A 49 0.99 -10.99 3.90
C SER A 49 2.13 -11.41 4.82
N ASP A 50 2.78 -10.46 5.49
CA ASP A 50 3.85 -10.77 6.42
C ASP A 50 3.23 -11.25 7.75
N ARG A 51 2.94 -12.56 7.84
CA ARG A 51 2.60 -13.26 9.11
C ARG A 51 3.54 -12.87 10.25
N ASP A 52 4.77 -12.49 9.91
CA ASP A 52 5.81 -12.05 10.84
C ASP A 52 5.65 -10.59 11.33
N TYR A 53 4.99 -9.69 10.60
CA TYR A 53 4.71 -8.33 11.10
C TYR A 53 3.67 -8.35 12.22
N ILE A 54 2.61 -9.13 12.04
CA ILE A 54 1.60 -9.41 13.08
C ILE A 54 2.26 -10.05 14.31
N LEU A 55 3.25 -10.92 14.16
CA LEU A 55 3.94 -11.58 15.28
C LEU A 55 5.05 -10.72 15.93
N ARG A 56 5.69 -9.80 15.18
CA ARG A 56 6.85 -9.02 15.67
C ARG A 56 6.47 -7.69 16.32
N ILE A 57 5.33 -7.09 15.99
CA ILE A 57 4.89 -5.81 16.57
C ILE A 57 3.79 -6.01 17.62
N VAL A 58 2.98 -7.07 17.52
CA VAL A 58 1.85 -7.33 18.43
C VAL A 58 2.34 -8.03 19.70
N THR A 59 2.79 -7.18 20.60
CA THR A 59 2.84 -7.39 22.05
C THR A 59 1.64 -8.23 22.57
N PRO A 60 1.79 -9.13 23.56
CA PRO A 60 0.75 -10.05 24.07
C PRO A 60 -0.46 -9.39 24.79
N LYS A 61 -0.69 -8.09 24.61
CA LYS A 61 -1.62 -7.26 25.40
C LYS A 61 -2.93 -6.88 24.69
N TYR A 62 -3.21 -7.39 23.49
CA TYR A 62 -4.49 -7.15 22.84
C TYR A 62 -5.57 -8.06 23.44
N SER A 63 -6.29 -7.53 24.44
CA SER A 63 -7.45 -8.16 25.10
C SER A 63 -8.73 -8.12 24.24
N LYS A 64 -8.72 -7.35 23.15
CA LYS A 64 -9.75 -7.37 22.12
C LYS A 64 -9.11 -7.96 20.87
N GLY A 65 -9.70 -9.05 20.37
CA GLY A 65 -9.20 -9.78 19.19
C GLY A 65 -9.03 -8.88 17.97
N MET A 66 -8.29 -9.40 16.97
CA MET A 66 -7.95 -8.74 15.69
C MET A 66 -9.07 -7.83 15.17
N GLU A 67 -8.98 -6.53 15.45
CA GLU A 67 -9.56 -5.56 14.53
C GLU A 67 -8.73 -5.70 13.26
N MET A 68 -9.37 -6.11 12.16
CA MET A 68 -8.69 -6.24 10.87
C MET A 68 -8.10 -4.87 10.53
N ASP A 69 -6.78 -4.79 10.54
CA ASP A 69 -6.06 -3.58 10.17
C ASP A 69 -6.50 -3.22 8.75
N THR A 70 -7.10 -2.06 8.56
CA THR A 70 -7.62 -1.66 7.24
C THR A 70 -6.55 -0.90 6.48
N PHE A 71 -6.58 -0.95 5.15
CA PHE A 71 -5.68 -0.18 4.28
C PHE A 71 -5.58 1.30 4.67
N ASP A 72 -6.68 1.87 5.19
CA ASP A 72 -6.78 3.26 5.62
C ASP A 72 -5.81 3.61 6.77
N ASN A 73 -5.24 2.62 7.47
CA ASN A 73 -4.27 2.82 8.56
C ASN A 73 -2.85 3.12 8.06
N TYR A 74 -2.49 2.71 6.83
CA TYR A 74 -1.15 2.90 6.27
C TYR A 74 -1.14 3.90 5.11
N VAL A 75 -2.22 3.95 4.33
CA VAL A 75 -2.32 4.81 3.17
C VAL A 75 -3.70 5.45 3.08
N THR A 76 -3.76 6.70 2.66
CA THR A 76 -5.04 7.37 2.44
C THR A 76 -5.59 7.03 1.05
N LYS A 77 -6.92 7.04 0.90
CA LYS A 77 -7.59 6.92 -0.41
C LYS A 77 -7.09 7.96 -1.43
N LYS A 78 -6.69 9.14 -0.95
CA LYS A 78 -6.14 10.22 -1.78
C LYS A 78 -4.79 9.84 -2.39
N GLU A 79 -3.93 9.17 -1.62
CA GLU A 79 -2.62 8.71 -2.08
C GLU A 79 -2.76 7.60 -3.13
N ILE A 80 -3.68 6.66 -2.92
CA ILE A 80 -4.01 5.63 -3.92
C ILE A 80 -4.51 6.28 -5.21
N LEU A 81 -5.48 7.20 -5.09
CA LEU A 81 -6.04 7.90 -6.25
C LEU A 81 -4.94 8.70 -6.98
N GLN A 82 -4.08 9.39 -6.26
CA GLN A 82 -2.98 10.14 -6.83
C GLN A 82 -2.08 9.23 -7.68
N THR A 83 -1.63 8.09 -7.14
CA THR A 83 -0.80 7.14 -7.87
C THR A 83 -1.52 6.57 -9.09
N LYS A 84 -2.83 6.28 -8.99
CA LYS A 84 -3.63 5.85 -10.15
C LYS A 84 -3.69 6.91 -11.25
N MET A 85 -3.91 8.17 -10.88
CA MET A 85 -3.97 9.27 -11.86
C MET A 85 -2.60 9.52 -12.51
N GLU A 86 -1.50 9.35 -11.79
CA GLU A 86 -0.16 9.38 -12.37
C GLU A 86 0.01 8.28 -13.43
N LEU A 87 -0.35 7.03 -13.11
CA LEU A 87 -0.32 5.94 -14.11
C LEU A 87 -1.21 6.27 -15.32
N TRP A 88 -2.45 6.72 -15.08
CA TRP A 88 -3.37 7.08 -16.15
C TRP A 88 -2.79 8.15 -17.07
N ASN A 89 -2.18 9.19 -16.51
CA ASN A 89 -1.56 10.25 -17.30
C ASN A 89 -0.39 9.76 -18.16
N MET A 90 0.31 8.69 -17.76
CA MET A 90 1.37 8.08 -18.55
C MET A 90 0.84 7.23 -19.71
N ILE A 91 -0.33 6.60 -19.56
CA ILE A 91 -0.83 5.59 -20.51
C ILE A 91 -2.03 6.03 -21.33
N LYS A 92 -2.67 7.14 -20.96
CA LYS A 92 -3.85 7.62 -21.67
C LYS A 92 -3.49 7.94 -23.12
N PRO A 93 -4.36 7.60 -24.09
CA PRO A 93 -4.18 8.02 -25.47
C PRO A 93 -4.08 9.54 -25.56
N SER A 94 -3.23 10.02 -26.47
CA SER A 94 -3.12 11.46 -26.80
C SER A 94 -4.24 11.90 -27.72
#